data_AF-A0A1B1ZTX1-F1
#
_entry.id   AF-A0A1B1ZTX1-F1
#
_cell.length_a   1.000
_cell.length_b   1.000
_cell.length_c   1.000
_cell.angle_alpha   90.00
_cell.angle_beta   90.00
_cell.angle_gamma   90.00
#
_symmetry.space_group_name_H-M   'P 1'
#
loop_
_entity.id
_entity.type
_entity.pdbx_description
1 polymer ?
#
loop_
_entity_poly.entity_id
_entity_poly.type
_entity_poly.pdbx_seq_one_letter_code
_entity_poly.pdbx_strand_id
1 'polypeptide(L)' 'MTIPACRLCGAPRPDAPGAAAVAGWVSDRDERGREGWFCPDCARRHVRDIESKLDVEWW' A
#
# COMPACT_ATOMS: atom_id res chain seq x y z
N MET A 1 13.49 16.83 -4.23
CA MET A 1 12.12 16.34 -3.93
C MET A 1 12.14 14.85 -4.16
N THR A 2 12.08 14.03 -3.11
CA THR A 2 12.13 12.57 -3.26
C THR A 2 10.72 12.09 -3.61
N ILE A 3 10.57 11.41 -4.74
CA ILE A 3 9.30 10.78 -5.11
C ILE A 3 9.04 9.65 -4.10
N PRO A 4 7.91 9.63 -3.39
CA PRO A 4 7.57 8.52 -2.51
C PRO A 4 7.57 7.20 -3.29
N ALA A 5 8.10 6.14 -2.71
CA ALA A 5 8.16 4.83 -3.36
C ALA A 5 7.40 3.79 -2.54
N CYS A 6 7.02 2.69 -3.18
CA CYS A 6 6.43 1.56 -2.49
C CYS A 6 7.41 1.00 -1.46
N ARG A 7 6.96 0.85 -0.21
CA ARG A 7 7.78 0.29 0.88
C ARG A 7 8.25 -1.15 0.66
N LEU A 8 7.56 -1.94 -0.18
CA LEU A 8 7.92 -3.34 -0.45
C LEU A 8 8.77 -3.51 -1.69
N CYS A 9 8.37 -2.95 -2.83
CA CYS A 9 9.04 -3.18 -4.12
C CYS A 9 9.83 -1.98 -4.66
N GLY A 10 9.75 -0.82 -3.99
CA GLY A 10 10.43 0.41 -4.44
C GLY A 10 9.83 1.07 -5.68
N ALA A 11 8.69 0.60 -6.19
CA ALA A 11 8.02 1.23 -7.33
C ALA A 11 7.79 2.73 -7.06
N PRO A 12 8.07 3.62 -8.02
CA PRO A 12 7.85 5.05 -7.83
C PRO A 12 6.36 5.36 -7.83
N ARG A 13 5.91 6.18 -6.86
CA ARG A 13 4.54 6.68 -6.82
C ARG A 13 4.38 7.81 -7.85
N PRO A 14 3.28 7.84 -8.61
CA PRO A 14 2.94 9.00 -9.44
C PRO A 14 2.87 10.27 -8.59
N ASP A 15 3.54 11.33 -9.02
CA ASP A 15 3.66 12.62 -8.32
C ASP A 15 2.57 13.63 -8.72
N ALA A 16 1.88 13.39 -9.83
CA ALA A 16 0.78 14.23 -10.28
C ALA A 16 -0.40 14.22 -9.26
N PRO A 17 -1.02 15.38 -8.98
CA PRO A 17 -2.16 15.47 -8.06
C PRO A 17 -3.27 14.49 -8.44
N GLY A 18 -3.71 13.67 -7.49
CA GLY A 18 -4.75 12.67 -7.68
C GLY A 18 -4.35 11.40 -8.46
N ALA A 19 -3.22 11.39 -9.18
CA ALA A 19 -2.80 10.25 -9.99
C ALA A 19 -2.56 8.99 -9.15
N ALA A 20 -1.99 9.13 -7.96
CA ALA A 20 -1.80 7.99 -7.05
C ALA A 20 -3.12 7.37 -6.57
N ALA A 21 -4.16 8.18 -6.33
CA ALA A 21 -5.47 7.69 -5.91
C ALA A 21 -6.16 6.95 -7.07
N VAL A 22 -6.13 7.52 -8.28
CA VAL A 22 -6.63 6.86 -9.51
C VAL A 22 -5.88 5.56 -9.79
N ALA A 23 -4.57 5.55 -9.57
CA ALA A 23 -3.74 4.36 -9.72
C ALA A 23 -3.94 3.33 -8.60
N GLY A 24 -4.71 3.64 -7.54
CA GLY A 24 -5.03 2.68 -6.46
C GLY A 24 -3.93 2.50 -5.43
N TRP A 25 -3.07 3.49 -5.22
CA TRP A 25 -2.07 3.47 -4.16
C TRP A 25 -2.71 3.62 -2.79
N VAL A 26 -2.19 2.89 -1.81
CA VAL A 26 -2.72 2.87 -0.45
C VAL A 26 -1.68 3.48 0.49
N SER A 27 -2.12 4.38 1.37
CA SER A 27 -1.30 4.85 2.48
C SER A 27 -1.41 3.91 3.67
N ASP A 28 -0.31 3.77 4.38
CA ASP A 28 -0.22 2.99 5.60
C ASP A 28 0.48 3.82 6.69
N ARG A 29 0.23 3.50 7.96
CA ARG A 29 0.99 4.05 9.08
C ARG A 29 1.60 2.90 9.85
N ASP A 30 2.92 2.96 10.04
CA ASP A 30 3.60 1.96 10.85
C ASP A 30 3.29 2.13 12.36
N GLU A 31 3.78 1.20 13.17
CA GLU A 31 3.64 1.22 14.64
C GLU A 31 4.15 2.51 15.30
N ARG A 32 5.00 3.28 14.62
CA ARG A 32 5.56 4.55 15.07
C ARG A 32 4.83 5.76 14.47
N GLY A 33 3.71 5.53 13.79
CA GLY A 33 2.86 6.53 13.15
C GLY A 33 3.42 7.11 11.86
N ARG A 34 4.51 6.57 11.29
CA ARG A 34 5.10 7.12 10.06
C ARG A 34 4.32 6.67 8.84
N GLU A 35 3.95 7.64 8.01
CA GLU A 35 3.25 7.39 6.77
C GLU A 35 4.11 6.64 5.75
N GLY A 36 3.50 5.66 5.11
CA GLY A 36 4.04 4.82 4.07
C GLY A 36 3.10 4.69 2.90
N TRP A 37 3.62 4.14 1.80
CA TRP A 37 2.85 3.92 0.60
C TRP A 37 3.10 2.52 0.07
N PHE A 38 2.03 1.86 -0.38
CA PHE A 38 2.08 0.60 -1.10
C PHE A 38 1.50 0.77 -2.50
N CYS A 39 2.18 0.18 -3.49
CA CYS A 39 1.62 0.10 -4.83
C CYS A 39 0.42 -0.88 -4.84
N PRO A 40 -0.44 -0.82 -5.86
CA PRO A 40 -1.67 -1.61 -5.89
C PRO A 40 -1.43 -3.13 -5.87
N ASP A 41 -0.32 -3.59 -6.45
CA ASP A 41 0.03 -5.01 -6.48
C ASP A 41 0.50 -5.50 -5.11
N CYS A 42 1.42 -4.75 -4.49
CA CYS A 42 1.92 -5.06 -3.17
C CYS A 42 0.84 -4.96 -2.09
N ALA A 43 -0.05 -3.95 -2.19
CA ALA A 43 -1.18 -3.81 -1.28
C ALA A 43 -2.13 -5.01 -1.36
N ARG A 44 -2.54 -5.42 -2.58
CA ARG A 44 -3.42 -6.59 -2.76
C ARG A 44 -2.77 -7.90 -2.31
N ARG A 45 -1.47 -8.08 -2.56
CA ARG A 45 -0.75 -9.26 -2.08
C ARG A 45 -0.70 -9.29 -0.55
N HIS A 46 -0.37 -8.16 0.08
CA HIS A 46 -0.28 -8.07 1.53
C HIS A 46 -1.64 -8.31 2.21
N VAL A 47 -2.70 -7.71 1.68
CA VAL A 47 -4.08 -7.94 2.13
C VAL A 47 -4.44 -9.42 2.03
N ARG A 48 -4.23 -10.06 0.87
CA ARG A 48 -4.48 -11.50 0.68
C ARG A 48 -3.69 -12.39 1.65
N ASP A 49 -2.44 -12.04 1.96
CA ASP A 49 -1.61 -12.80 2.91
C ASP A 49 -2.12 -12.69 4.35
N ILE A 50 -2.79 -11.59 4.72
CA ILE A 50 -3.44 -11.40 6.02
C ILE A 50 -4.77 -12.16 6.04
N GLU A 51 -5.57 -11.88 5.03
CA GLU A 51 -6.91 -12.41 4.81
C GLU A 51 -6.95 -13.95 4.76
N SER A 52 -5.99 -14.59 4.08
CA SER A 52 -5.92 -16.06 4.00
C SER A 52 -5.62 -16.74 5.35
N LYS A 53 -5.29 -15.97 6.39
CA LYS A 53 -5.04 -16.46 7.75
C LYS A 53 -6.26 -16.27 8.67
N LEU A 54 -7.29 -15.57 8.22
CA LEU A 54 -8.53 -15.41 8.96
C LEU A 54 -9.45 -16.59 8.61
N ASP A 55 -10.07 -17.20 9.63
CA ASP A 55 -11.15 -18.15 9.41
C ASP A 55 -12.32 -17.46 8.70
N VAL A 56 -13.08 -18.22 7.91
CA VAL A 56 -14.18 -17.68 7.10
C VAL A 56 -15.27 -16.99 7.94
N GLU A 57 -15.41 -17.36 9.22
CA GLU A 57 -16.34 -16.71 10.14
C GLU A 57 -15.92 -15.28 10.54
N TRP A 58 -14.65 -14.92 10.32
CA TRP A 58 -14.06 -13.61 10.61
C TRP A 58 -13.83 -12.77 9.35
N TRP A 59 -14.40 -13.21 8.23
CA TRP A 59 -14.46 -12.45 6.98
C TRP A 59 -15.65 -11.50 6.95
#